data_AF-A0A0J1IHY6-F1
#
_entry.id   AF-A0A0J1IHY6-F1
#
_cell.length_a   1.000
_cell.length_b   1.000
_cell.length_c   1.000
_cell.angle_alpha   90.00
_cell.angle_beta   90.00
_cell.angle_gamma   90.00
#
_symmetry.space_group_name_H-M   'P 1'
#
loop_
_entity.id
_entity.type
_entity.pdbx_description
1 polymer ?
#
loop_
_entity_poly.entity_id
_entity_poly.type
_entity_poly.pdbx_seq_one_letter_code
_entity_poly.pdbx_strand_id
1 'polypeptide(L)'
;MSIRKRLFQLLLVDFVYLLIYFIYIISPIYPGYYLLGIINIVCLIIGLVLFLMYLKNAITIKKFKSVDIFLTIGYLISIFIMSYTFIVWLLFSPDWFNG
;
A
#
# COMPACT_ATOMS: atom_id res chain seq x y z
N MET A 1 -1.64 -20.60 3.94
CA MET A 1 -2.70 -19.70 3.41
C MET A 1 -2.71 -19.79 1.89
N SER A 2 -3.87 -19.94 1.24
CA SER A 2 -3.93 -20.14 -0.22
C SER A 2 -3.54 -18.87 -1.00
N ILE A 3 -3.03 -19.05 -2.21
CA ILE A 3 -2.64 -17.94 -3.11
C ILE A 3 -3.82 -16.99 -3.38
N ARG A 4 -5.04 -17.52 -3.49
CA ARG A 4 -6.28 -16.74 -3.68
C ARG A 4 -6.52 -15.75 -2.54
N LYS A 5 -6.29 -16.17 -1.30
CA LYS A 5 -6.44 -15.29 -0.13
C LYS A 5 -5.41 -14.16 -0.15
N ARG A 6 -4.17 -14.45 -0.58
CA ARG A 6 -3.09 -13.47 -0.67
C ARG A 6 -3.36 -12.42 -1.76
N LEU A 7 -3.81 -12.87 -2.94
CA LEU A 7 -4.29 -11.97 -4.01
C LEU A 7 -5.43 -11.08 -3.52
N PHE A 8 -6.42 -11.66 -2.86
CA PHE A 8 -7.57 -10.90 -2.34
C PHE A 8 -7.14 -9.84 -1.32
N GLN A 9 -6.20 -10.17 -0.42
CA GLN A 9 -5.67 -9.21 0.54
C GLN A 9 -4.93 -8.04 -0.15
N LEU A 10 -4.08 -8.32 -1.14
CA LEU A 10 -3.41 -7.28 -1.91
C LEU A 10 -4.42 -6.37 -2.61
N LEU A 11 -5.37 -6.96 -3.34
CA LEU A 11 -6.42 -6.21 -4.04
C LEU A 11 -7.27 -5.37 -3.09
N LEU A 12 -7.55 -5.86 -1.89
CA LEU A 12 -8.32 -5.13 -0.90
C LEU A 12 -7.55 -3.90 -0.42
N VAL A 13 -6.24 -4.04 -0.11
CA VAL A 13 -5.40 -2.90 0.30
C VAL A 13 -5.31 -1.88 -0.83
N ASP A 14 -5.08 -2.33 -2.07
CA ASP A 14 -5.00 -1.45 -3.24
C ASP A 14 -6.33 -0.74 -3.51
N PHE A 15 -7.46 -1.44 -3.36
CA PHE A 15 -8.79 -0.86 -3.52
C PHE A 15 -9.06 0.22 -2.46
N VAL A 16 -8.75 -0.05 -1.19
CA VAL A 16 -8.89 0.93 -0.11
C VAL A 16 -8.04 2.16 -0.39
N TYR A 17 -6.77 1.96 -0.77
CA TYR A 17 -5.87 3.04 -1.14
C TYR A 17 -6.41 3.90 -2.30
N LEU A 18 -6.86 3.28 -3.39
CA LEU A 18 -7.44 3.97 -4.55
C LEU A 18 -8.73 4.72 -4.19
N LEU A 19 -9.57 4.13 -3.35
CA LEU A 19 -10.83 4.74 -2.92
C LEU A 19 -10.59 6.04 -2.13
N ILE A 20 -9.58 6.06 -1.26
CA ILE A 20 -9.20 7.26 -0.50
C ILE A 20 -8.68 8.35 -1.45
N TYR A 21 -7.85 7.96 -2.41
CA TYR A 21 -7.35 8.88 -3.44
C TYR A 21 -8.48 9.46 -4.30
N PHE A 22 -9.47 8.64 -4.66
CA PHE A 22 -10.63 9.06 -5.43
C PHE A 22 -11.51 10.06 -4.65
N ILE A 23 -11.75 9.79 -3.37
CA ILE A 23 -12.51 10.70 -2.48
C ILE A 23 -11.81 12.07 -2.41
N TYR A 24 -10.48 12.10 -2.33
CA TYR A 24 -9.71 13.34 -2.30
C TYR A 24 -9.80 14.16 -3.58
N ILE A 25 -9.72 13.51 -4.75
CA ILE A 25 -9.87 14.19 -6.04
C ILE A 25 -11.24 14.86 -6.16
N ILE A 26 -12.30 14.20 -5.66
CA ILE A 26 -13.68 14.71 -5.77
C ILE A 26 -13.98 15.80 -4.73
N SER A 27 -13.41 15.70 -3.53
CA SER A 27 -13.70 16.61 -2.43
C SER A 27 -12.40 17.05 -1.75
N PRO A 28 -11.68 18.05 -2.30
CA PRO A 28 -10.45 18.58 -1.74
C PRO A 28 -10.74 19.45 -0.52
N ILE A 29 -11.24 18.84 0.55
CA ILE A 29 -11.44 19.50 1.84
C ILE A 29 -10.10 19.46 2.59
N TYR A 30 -9.57 20.61 3.01
CA TYR A 30 -8.23 20.78 3.61
C TYR A 30 -7.89 19.78 4.75
N PRO A 31 -8.76 19.51 5.76
CA PRO A 31 -8.49 18.47 6.76
C PRO A 31 -8.45 17.04 6.20
N GLY A 32 -9.06 16.79 5.04
CA GLY A 32 -8.94 15.53 4.31
C GLY A 32 -7.52 15.25 3.83
N TYR A 33 -6.69 16.29 3.63
CA TYR A 33 -5.29 16.13 3.21
C TYR A 33 -4.48 15.38 4.27
N TYR A 34 -4.60 15.75 5.55
CA TYR A 34 -3.89 15.06 6.63
C TYR A 34 -4.41 13.64 6.87
N LEU A 35 -5.72 13.45 6.81
CA LEU A 35 -6.33 12.13 6.93
C LEU A 35 -5.82 11.18 5.84
N LEU A 36 -5.60 11.70 4.63
CA LEU A 36 -5.11 10.91 3.49
C LEU A 36 -3.70 10.37 3.72
N GLY A 37 -2.80 11.20 4.25
CA GLY A 37 -1.46 10.78 4.64
C GLY A 37 -1.49 9.66 5.68
N ILE A 38 -2.32 9.81 6.72
CA ILE A 38 -2.47 8.79 7.78
C ILE A 38 -2.97 7.47 7.20
N ILE A 39 -4.01 7.50 6.37
CA ILE A 39 -4.56 6.25 5.82
C ILE A 39 -3.60 5.62 4.81
N ASN A 40 -2.86 6.43 4.04
CA ASN A 40 -1.79 5.92 3.17
C ASN A 40 -0.70 5.20 3.97
N ILE A 41 -0.24 5.79 5.09
CA ILE A 41 0.73 5.14 6.01
C ILE A 41 0.18 3.81 6.53
N VAL A 42 -1.08 3.78 6.96
CA VAL A 42 -1.71 2.54 7.44
C VAL A 42 -1.76 1.48 6.34
N CYS A 43 -2.15 1.84 5.11
CA CYS A 43 -2.16 0.93 3.97
C CYS A 43 -0.75 0.42 3.65
N LEU A 44 0.25 1.28 3.69
CA LEU A 44 1.65 0.95 3.45
C LEU A 44 2.20 -0.02 4.51
N ILE A 45 1.93 0.22 5.80
CA ILE A 45 2.32 -0.68 6.88
C ILE A 45 1.65 -2.05 6.72
N ILE A 46 0.34 -2.08 6.46
CA ILE A 46 -0.39 -3.33 6.25
C ILE A 46 0.16 -4.07 5.03
N GLY A 47 0.42 -3.37 3.93
CA GLY A 47 1.02 -3.91 2.71
C GLY A 47 2.39 -4.54 2.97
N LEU A 48 3.26 -3.84 3.70
CA LEU A 48 4.57 -4.35 4.11
C LEU A 48 4.47 -5.59 4.99
N VAL A 49 3.60 -5.59 6.01
CA VAL A 49 3.39 -6.74 6.89
C VAL A 49 2.90 -7.95 6.09
N LEU A 50 1.92 -7.77 5.19
CA LEU A 50 1.42 -8.82 4.33
C LEU A 50 2.50 -9.36 3.38
N PHE A 51 3.34 -8.48 2.83
CA PHE A 51 4.46 -8.86 1.97
C PHE A 51 5.53 -9.66 2.74
N LEU A 52 5.87 -9.25 3.96
CA LEU A 52 6.81 -9.98 4.82
C LEU A 52 6.27 -11.35 5.22
N MET A 53 4.98 -11.45 5.59
CA MET A 53 4.31 -12.73 5.85
C MET A 53 4.25 -13.60 4.59
N TYR A 54 4.09 -12.98 3.42
CA TYR A 54 4.14 -13.66 2.14
C TYR A 54 5.51 -14.29 1.88
N LEU A 55 6.57 -13.47 1.95
CA LEU A 55 7.97 -13.85 1.73
C LEU A 55 8.42 -14.94 2.70
N LYS A 56 8.15 -14.76 4.01
CA LYS A 56 8.47 -15.76 5.03
C LYS A 56 7.90 -17.12 4.66
N ASN A 57 6.64 -17.16 4.23
CA ASN A 57 6.00 -18.42 3.84
C ASN A 57 6.55 -19.00 2.53
N ALA A 58 6.91 -18.15 1.56
CA ALA A 58 7.49 -18.58 0.28
C ALA A 58 8.88 -19.22 0.49
N ILE A 59 9.71 -18.60 1.33
CA ILE A 59 11.04 -19.11 1.71
C ILE A 59 10.92 -20.47 2.42
N THR A 60 9.99 -20.61 3.38
CA THR A 60 9.80 -21.87 4.13
C THR A 60 9.35 -23.03 3.25
N ILE A 61 8.49 -22.77 2.25
CA ILE A 61 7.91 -23.84 1.42
C ILE A 61 8.81 -24.22 0.23
N LYS A 62 9.84 -23.41 -0.10
CA LYS A 62 10.78 -23.61 -1.23
C LYS A 62 10.12 -23.95 -2.57
N LYS A 63 8.86 -23.55 -2.78
CA LYS A 63 8.15 -23.69 -4.06
C LYS A 63 7.77 -22.30 -4.54
N PHE A 64 8.57 -21.77 -5.45
CA PHE A 64 8.22 -20.57 -6.22
C PHE A 64 7.58 -21.01 -7.53
N LYS A 65 6.28 -20.75 -7.69
CA LYS A 65 5.59 -20.90 -8.98
C LYS A 65 5.61 -19.56 -9.72
N SER A 66 5.34 -19.55 -11.02
CA SER A 66 5.25 -18.30 -11.79
C SER A 66 4.22 -17.31 -11.21
N VAL A 67 3.14 -17.81 -10.63
CA VAL A 67 2.11 -17.00 -9.95
C VAL A 67 2.68 -16.26 -8.72
N ASP A 68 3.66 -16.84 -8.03
CA ASP A 68 4.34 -16.21 -6.90
C ASP A 68 5.20 -15.01 -7.34
N ILE A 69 5.77 -15.08 -8.54
CA ILE A 69 6.53 -13.97 -9.15
C ILE A 69 5.58 -12.80 -9.44
N PHE A 70 4.42 -13.06 -10.06
CA PHE A 70 3.40 -12.04 -10.28
C PHE A 70 2.92 -11.41 -8.96
N LEU A 71 2.71 -12.22 -7.94
CA LEU A 71 2.30 -11.75 -6.63
C LEU A 71 3.36 -10.83 -5.99
N THR A 72 4.62 -11.24 -6.10
CA THR A 72 5.77 -10.49 -5.59
C THR A 72 5.90 -9.13 -6.28
N ILE A 73 5.81 -9.12 -7.63
CA ILE A 73 5.83 -7.89 -8.42
C ILE A 73 4.64 -6.99 -8.04
N GLY A 74 3.45 -7.56 -7.87
CA GLY A 74 2.26 -6.81 -7.43
C GLY A 74 2.48 -6.11 -6.09
N TYR A 75 2.94 -6.84 -5.08
CA TYR A 75 3.27 -6.24 -3.78
C TYR A 75 4.33 -5.13 -3.90
N LEU A 76 5.39 -5.34 -4.68
CA LEU A 76 6.45 -4.34 -4.87
C LEU A 76 5.91 -3.08 -5.53
N ILE A 77 5.08 -3.21 -6.57
CA ILE A 77 4.46 -2.07 -7.26
C ILE A 77 3.56 -1.30 -6.29
N SER A 78 2.68 -1.98 -5.55
CA SER A 78 1.78 -1.34 -4.59
C SER A 78 2.56 -0.60 -3.50
N ILE A 79 3.57 -1.24 -2.90
CA ILE A 79 4.43 -0.62 -1.88
C ILE A 79 5.17 0.58 -2.46
N PHE A 80 5.72 0.47 -3.67
CA PHE A 80 6.45 1.57 -4.32
C PHE A 80 5.54 2.77 -4.58
N ILE A 81 4.33 2.55 -5.11
CA ILE A 81 3.34 3.60 -5.35
C ILE A 81 2.93 4.27 -4.04
N MET A 82 2.56 3.51 -3.02
CA MET A 82 2.16 4.05 -1.71
C MET A 82 3.32 4.84 -1.06
N SER A 83 4.55 4.36 -1.19
CA SER A 83 5.74 5.05 -0.68
C SER A 83 5.98 6.37 -1.42
N TYR A 84 5.89 6.35 -2.76
CA TYR A 84 6.04 7.55 -3.57
C TYR A 84 4.97 8.60 -3.22
N THR A 85 3.71 8.20 -3.11
CA THR A 85 2.63 9.13 -2.75
C THR A 85 2.74 9.62 -1.32
N PHE A 86 3.26 8.81 -0.39
CA PHE A 86 3.59 9.26 0.95
C PHE A 86 4.68 10.32 0.95
N ILE A 87 5.75 10.14 0.17
CA ILE A 87 6.83 11.13 0.03
C ILE A 87 6.30 12.43 -0.57
N VAL A 88 5.49 12.35 -1.62
CA VAL A 88 4.84 13.51 -2.23
C VAL A 88 3.96 14.22 -1.18
N TRP A 89 3.12 13.49 -0.46
CA TRP A 89 2.32 14.05 0.62
C TRP A 89 3.16 14.75 1.69
N LEU A 90 4.31 14.18 2.07
CA LEU A 90 5.21 14.75 3.07
C LEU A 90 5.90 16.04 2.56
N LEU A 91 6.27 16.08 1.28
CA LEU A 91 6.89 17.25 0.64
C LEU A 91 5.92 18.42 0.43
N PHE A 92 4.65 18.13 0.16
CA PHE A 92 3.61 19.13 -0.09
C PHE A 92 2.71 19.40 1.13
N SER A 93 3.03 18.78 2.26
CA SER A 93 2.43 19.05 3.57
C SER A 93 2.82 20.45 4.05
N PRO A 94 1.87 21.41 4.13
CA PRO A 94 2.16 22.82 4.39
C PRO A 94 2.84 23.09 5.74
N ASP A 95 2.65 22.20 6.71
CA ASP A 95 3.01 22.45 8.11
C ASP A 95 4.24 21.67 8.61
N TRP A 96 4.79 20.72 7.84
CA TRP A 96 5.95 19.90 8.29
C TRP A 96 7.30 20.61 8.18
N PHE A 97 7.43 21.64 7.34
CA PHE A 97 8.68 22.40 7.16
C PHE A 97 8.73 23.72 7.92
N ASN A 98 7.65 24.11 8.60
CA ASN A 98 7.55 25.36 9.36
C ASN A 98 7.63 25.15 10.89
N GLY A 99 8.17 24.00 11.33
CA GLY A 99 8.47 23.72 12.74
C GLY A 99 9.73 24.44 13.21
#